data_AF-T5ACW8-F1
#
_entry.id   AF-T5ACW8-F1
#
_cell.length_a   1.000
_cell.length_b   1.000
_cell.length_c   1.000
_cell.angle_alpha   90.00
_cell.angle_beta   90.00
_cell.angle_gamma   90.00
#
_symmetry.space_group_name_H-M   'P 1'
#
loop_
_entity.id
_entity.type
_entity.pdbx_description
1 polymer ?
#
loop_
_entity_poly.entity_id
_entity_poly.type
_entity_poly.pdbx_seq_one_letter_code
_entity_poly.pdbx_strand_id
1 'polypeptide(L)'
;MPLRNPILLVWAIGLGAAIALDRHCAPGGNFDLAHWSLQLPYGDGGNIRTIKSQDLQGRDGFTGTTFYTDRTTGQMVLTAPGNPNITGCTTTSGSIHCRTELRQVHRSNGRNIWWSPRGINGLKVKMTVVKPDDGTRGTVIGQVFASGPLAEMYYSQRGEIVVGVKAGPGERQTIVGVGHVAVGTQFTYELSYSNNVLFVTINRKRTRLDTSGYDSPPSYFKVGNYNQARSGEDSEVHIAAISVLHKPSHGARG
;
A
#
# COMPACT_ATOMS: atom_id res chain seq x y z
N MET A 1 27.97 -32.67 13.29
CA MET A 1 27.88 -31.49 12.39
C MET A 1 27.02 -30.45 13.08
N PRO A 2 27.52 -29.27 13.48
CA PRO A 2 26.65 -28.26 14.08
C PRO A 2 25.84 -27.60 12.96
N LEU A 3 24.52 -27.60 13.12
CA LEU A 3 23.58 -26.84 12.30
C LEU A 3 23.97 -25.37 12.33
N ARG A 4 24.49 -24.85 11.21
CA ARG A 4 24.66 -23.41 11.02
C ARG A 4 23.28 -22.77 11.01
N ASN A 5 22.96 -22.08 12.10
CA ASN A 5 21.80 -21.22 12.20
C ASN A 5 21.91 -20.17 11.07
N PRO A 6 21.01 -20.12 10.08
CA PRO A 6 21.10 -19.12 9.03
C PRO A 6 20.84 -17.76 9.67
N ILE A 7 21.85 -16.90 9.70
CA ILE A 7 21.70 -15.50 10.08
C ILE A 7 20.70 -14.90 9.09
N LEU A 8 19.47 -14.65 9.54
CA LEU A 8 18.48 -13.88 8.80
C LEU A 8 19.04 -12.46 8.64
N LEU A 9 19.65 -12.18 7.49
CA LEU A 9 20.08 -10.84 7.14
C LEU A 9 18.82 -9.98 6.95
N VAL A 10 18.49 -9.16 7.95
CA VAL A 10 17.38 -8.21 7.87
C VAL A 10 17.87 -7.00 7.09
N TRP A 11 17.41 -6.88 5.84
CA TRP A 11 17.64 -5.66 5.05
C TRP A 11 16.78 -4.54 5.64
N ALA A 12 17.43 -3.54 6.26
CA ALA A 12 16.73 -2.39 6.80
C ALA A 12 16.23 -1.49 5.67
N ILE A 13 14.90 -1.41 5.51
CA ILE A 13 14.29 -0.35 4.71
C ILE A 13 14.28 0.90 5.58
N GLY A 14 15.15 1.86 5.26
CA GLY A 14 15.18 3.16 5.89
C GLY A 14 14.05 4.03 5.35
N LEU A 15 13.27 4.64 6.23
CA LEU A 15 12.65 5.92 5.91
C LEU A 15 13.80 6.92 5.99
N GLY A 16 14.06 7.70 4.94
CA GLY A 16 15.14 8.70 4.93
C GLY A 16 15.04 9.65 6.14
N ALA A 17 16.12 10.38 6.44
CA ALA A 17 16.11 11.39 7.50
C ALA A 17 14.89 12.32 7.34
N ALA A 18 14.23 12.67 8.45
CA ALA A 18 13.02 13.47 8.45
C ALA A 18 13.33 14.90 7.99
N ILE A 19 13.30 15.13 6.68
CA ILE A 19 13.13 16.46 6.11
C ILE A 19 11.70 16.88 6.44
N ALA A 20 11.53 18.09 7.00
CA ALA A 20 10.22 18.63 7.25
C ALA A 20 9.43 18.71 5.93
N LEU A 21 8.20 18.18 5.91
CA LEU A 21 7.34 18.20 4.72
C LEU A 21 6.94 19.66 4.41
N ASP A 22 6.98 20.04 3.13
CA ASP A 22 6.55 21.35 2.66
C ASP A 22 5.03 21.35 2.37
N ARG A 23 4.28 22.02 3.25
CA ARG A 23 2.81 22.18 3.16
C ARG A 23 2.32 22.92 1.91
N HIS A 24 3.22 23.62 1.20
CA HIS A 24 2.87 24.40 0.01
C HIS A 24 3.08 23.61 -1.29
N CYS A 25 3.80 22.48 -1.25
CA CYS A 25 3.94 21.58 -2.38
C CYS A 25 2.72 20.64 -2.50
N ALA A 26 2.45 20.18 -3.72
CA ALA A 26 1.70 18.95 -3.95
C ALA A 26 2.45 17.74 -3.34
N PRO A 27 1.78 16.58 -3.15
CA PRO A 27 2.43 15.41 -2.57
C PRO A 27 3.74 15.00 -3.30
N GLY A 28 3.80 15.20 -4.62
CA GLY A 28 5.01 14.94 -5.42
C GLY A 28 6.27 15.73 -5.04
N GLY A 29 6.12 16.85 -4.35
CA GLY A 29 7.25 17.66 -3.86
C GLY A 29 7.80 17.14 -2.53
N ASN A 30 7.01 16.38 -1.79
CA ASN A 30 7.32 15.85 -0.46
C ASN A 30 7.72 14.37 -0.46
N PHE A 31 7.25 13.61 -1.46
CA PHE A 31 7.41 12.17 -1.54
C PHE A 31 7.97 11.74 -2.90
N ASP A 32 8.85 10.74 -2.93
CA ASP A 32 9.31 10.14 -4.20
C ASP A 32 8.16 9.34 -4.83
N LEU A 33 7.37 10.03 -5.66
CA LEU A 33 6.25 9.45 -6.39
C LEU A 33 6.64 8.81 -7.74
N ALA A 34 7.93 8.76 -8.08
CA ALA A 34 8.37 8.11 -9.33
C ALA A 34 8.02 6.62 -9.38
N HIS A 35 7.88 5.99 -8.21
CA HIS A 35 7.49 4.59 -8.05
C HIS A 35 5.98 4.32 -8.15
N TRP A 36 5.13 5.32 -8.40
CA TRP A 36 3.68 5.16 -8.23
C TRP A 36 2.88 5.74 -9.41
N SER A 37 1.79 5.08 -9.76
CA SER A 37 0.63 5.74 -10.35
C SER A 37 -0.47 5.83 -9.29
N LEU A 38 -1.44 6.72 -9.47
CA LEU A 38 -2.53 6.92 -8.53
C LEU A 38 -3.87 6.56 -9.17
N GLN A 39 -4.63 5.69 -8.53
CA GLN A 39 -6.01 5.36 -8.92
C GLN A 39 -6.96 6.23 -8.11
N LEU A 40 -7.83 6.98 -8.79
CA LEU A 40 -8.83 7.87 -8.19
C LEU A 40 -10.23 7.21 -8.17
N PRO A 41 -11.15 7.65 -7.29
CA PRO A 41 -12.48 7.04 -7.16
C PRO A 41 -13.49 7.61 -8.17
N TYR A 42 -13.02 8.31 -9.19
CA TYR A 42 -13.79 8.94 -10.24
C TYR A 42 -12.98 8.97 -11.54
N GLY A 43 -13.65 9.13 -12.67
CA GLY A 43 -13.05 9.31 -13.98
C GLY A 43 -14.10 9.38 -15.08
N ASP A 44 -13.65 9.22 -16.32
CA ASP A 44 -14.50 9.40 -17.50
C ASP A 44 -15.09 8.06 -17.98
N GLY A 45 -16.30 8.13 -18.54
CA GLY A 45 -16.93 6.97 -19.19
C GLY A 45 -17.18 5.78 -18.26
N GLY A 46 -17.43 6.01 -16.97
CA GLY A 46 -17.65 4.96 -15.98
C GLY A 46 -16.38 4.18 -15.59
N ASN A 47 -15.19 4.71 -15.89
CA ASN A 47 -13.90 4.16 -15.45
C ASN A 47 -13.22 5.07 -14.44
N ILE A 48 -12.35 4.49 -13.61
CA ILE A 48 -11.49 5.29 -12.74
C ILE A 48 -10.48 6.10 -13.55
N ARG A 49 -10.12 7.29 -13.07
CA ARG A 49 -8.98 8.04 -13.57
C ARG A 49 -7.70 7.51 -12.91
N THR A 50 -6.69 7.25 -13.73
CA THR A 50 -5.34 6.93 -13.25
C THR A 50 -4.41 8.09 -13.57
N ILE A 51 -3.78 8.67 -12.55
CA ILE A 51 -2.73 9.67 -12.70
C ILE A 51 -1.39 8.95 -12.88
N LYS A 52 -0.65 9.29 -13.93
CA LYS A 52 0.63 8.64 -14.23
C LYS A 52 1.73 9.16 -13.31
N SER A 53 2.76 8.35 -13.12
CA SER A 53 3.94 8.69 -12.29
C SER A 53 4.54 10.06 -12.63
N GLN A 54 4.70 10.38 -13.91
CA GLN A 54 5.25 11.67 -14.33
C GLN A 54 4.41 12.88 -13.88
N ASP A 55 3.08 12.72 -13.81
CA ASP A 55 2.15 13.79 -13.44
C ASP A 55 2.03 13.92 -11.92
N LEU A 56 2.50 12.92 -11.15
CA LEU A 56 2.53 12.95 -9.69
C LEU A 56 3.75 13.65 -9.12
N GLN A 57 4.84 13.78 -9.89
CA GLN A 57 6.15 14.18 -9.39
C GLN A 57 6.33 15.69 -9.29
N GLY A 58 7.19 16.13 -8.36
CA GLY A 58 7.59 17.52 -8.22
C GLY A 58 6.64 18.37 -7.39
N ARG A 59 7.08 19.60 -7.07
CA ARG A 59 6.35 20.55 -6.20
C ARG A 59 4.95 20.88 -6.74
N ASP A 60 4.82 20.93 -8.06
CA ASP A 60 3.58 21.23 -8.79
C ASP A 60 2.92 19.96 -9.37
N GLY A 61 3.29 18.78 -8.87
CA GLY A 61 2.66 17.51 -9.23
C GLY A 61 1.17 17.49 -8.91
N PHE A 62 0.49 16.43 -9.34
CA PHE A 62 -0.95 16.32 -9.19
C PHE A 62 -1.40 16.42 -7.72
N THR A 63 -2.40 17.27 -7.52
CA THR A 63 -3.23 17.36 -6.31
C THR A 63 -4.70 17.44 -6.74
N GLY A 64 -5.59 16.92 -5.92
CA GLY A 64 -7.03 16.86 -6.20
C GLY A 64 -7.85 16.73 -4.93
N THR A 65 -9.15 16.51 -5.08
CA THR A 65 -10.10 16.47 -3.96
C THR A 65 -9.85 15.30 -2.99
N THR A 66 -9.41 14.16 -3.51
CA THR A 66 -9.17 12.95 -2.71
C THR A 66 -7.69 12.63 -2.49
N PHE A 67 -6.79 13.41 -3.09
CA PHE A 67 -5.34 13.23 -2.99
C PHE A 67 -4.65 14.59 -2.94
N TYR A 68 -4.16 15.00 -1.76
CA TYR A 68 -3.60 16.33 -1.57
C TYR A 68 -2.60 16.38 -0.41
N THR A 69 -1.93 17.52 -0.26
CA THR A 69 -1.05 17.79 0.88
C THR A 69 -1.85 18.44 2.01
N ASP A 70 -1.80 17.85 3.20
CA ASP A 70 -2.33 18.48 4.42
C ASP A 70 -1.61 19.80 4.69
N ARG A 71 -2.36 20.90 4.78
CA ARG A 71 -1.80 22.26 4.86
C ARG A 71 -1.20 22.60 6.24
N THR A 72 -1.39 21.74 7.22
CA THR A 72 -0.86 21.90 8.58
C THR A 72 0.43 21.11 8.76
N THR A 73 0.46 19.89 8.25
CA THR A 73 1.50 18.88 8.52
C THR A 73 2.38 18.54 7.33
N GLY A 74 1.93 18.85 6.11
CA GLY A 74 2.58 18.46 4.85
C GLY A 74 2.41 16.99 4.46
N GLN A 75 1.65 16.21 5.24
CA GLN A 75 1.40 14.79 4.96
C GLN A 75 0.56 14.62 3.69
N MET A 76 0.76 13.49 3.00
CA MET A 76 -0.07 13.12 1.85
C MET A 76 -1.39 12.54 2.36
N VAL A 77 -2.49 13.21 2.04
CA VAL A 77 -3.85 12.82 2.40
C VAL A 77 -4.46 12.02 1.27
N LEU A 78 -5.08 10.88 1.61
CA LEU A 78 -5.87 10.08 0.68
C LEU A 78 -7.25 9.80 1.31
N THR A 79 -8.29 10.35 0.71
CA THR A 79 -9.69 10.05 1.07
C THR A 79 -10.32 9.14 0.02
N ALA A 80 -11.26 8.30 0.42
CA ALA A 80 -12.00 7.46 -0.52
C ALA A 80 -13.48 7.42 -0.12
N PRO A 81 -14.42 7.70 -1.06
CA PRO A 81 -15.85 7.58 -0.79
C PRO A 81 -16.23 6.19 -0.31
N GLY A 82 -17.34 6.09 0.42
CA GLY A 82 -17.95 4.81 0.78
C GLY A 82 -18.64 4.13 -0.41
N ASN A 83 -19.48 3.14 -0.12
CA ASN A 83 -20.15 2.25 -1.07
C ASN A 83 -20.53 2.92 -2.42
N PRO A 84 -20.02 2.40 -3.57
CA PRO A 84 -20.28 2.98 -4.89
C PRO A 84 -21.76 3.13 -5.24
N ASN A 85 -22.64 2.24 -4.76
CA ASN A 85 -24.07 2.30 -5.04
C ASN A 85 -24.77 3.48 -4.35
N ILE A 86 -24.13 4.07 -3.33
CA ILE A 86 -24.64 5.21 -2.58
C ILE A 86 -23.94 6.49 -3.04
N THR A 87 -22.62 6.44 -3.21
CA THR A 87 -21.79 7.63 -3.48
C THR A 87 -21.62 7.91 -4.98
N GLY A 88 -21.89 6.94 -5.84
CA GLY A 88 -21.65 7.04 -7.28
C GLY A 88 -20.17 6.99 -7.67
N CYS A 89 -19.27 6.64 -6.74
CA CYS A 89 -17.86 6.48 -7.07
C CYS A 89 -17.68 5.40 -8.16
N THR A 90 -16.58 5.50 -8.90
CA THR A 90 -16.21 4.49 -9.90
C THR A 90 -15.23 3.46 -9.35
N THR A 91 -15.36 2.20 -9.77
CA THR A 91 -14.48 1.11 -9.36
C THR A 91 -13.65 0.57 -10.54
N THR A 92 -12.59 -0.18 -10.24
CA THR A 92 -11.82 -0.90 -11.25
C THR A 92 -12.47 -2.25 -11.57
N SER A 93 -12.22 -2.79 -12.77
CA SER A 93 -12.52 -4.19 -13.04
C SER A 93 -11.94 -5.11 -11.96
N GLY A 94 -12.76 -6.05 -11.47
CA GLY A 94 -12.42 -6.93 -10.35
C GLY A 94 -12.57 -6.32 -8.95
N SER A 95 -13.14 -5.11 -8.83
CA SER A 95 -13.39 -4.43 -7.55
C SER A 95 -14.81 -3.90 -7.48
N ILE A 96 -15.42 -4.01 -6.31
CA ILE A 96 -16.74 -3.44 -5.98
C ILE A 96 -16.64 -2.26 -5.00
N HIS A 97 -15.43 -1.77 -4.74
CA HIS A 97 -15.13 -0.77 -3.71
C HIS A 97 -14.35 0.42 -4.28
N CYS A 98 -14.56 1.61 -3.71
CA CYS A 98 -13.92 2.86 -4.08
C CYS A 98 -12.48 2.92 -3.56
N ARG A 99 -11.61 3.66 -4.25
CA ARG A 99 -10.23 3.85 -3.81
C ARG A 99 -9.65 5.20 -4.20
N THR A 100 -8.78 5.71 -3.35
CA THR A 100 -7.69 6.60 -3.74
C THR A 100 -6.39 5.93 -3.33
N GLU A 101 -5.76 5.24 -4.27
CA GLU A 101 -4.73 4.25 -3.95
C GLU A 101 -3.58 4.29 -4.94
N LEU A 102 -2.35 4.32 -4.42
CA LEU A 102 -1.13 4.25 -5.20
C LEU A 102 -0.91 2.80 -5.64
N ARG A 103 -0.61 2.63 -6.93
CA ARG A 103 -0.21 1.37 -7.55
C ARG A 103 1.25 1.49 -7.98
N GLN A 104 2.08 0.58 -7.50
CA GLN A 104 3.51 0.66 -7.75
C GLN A 104 3.83 0.50 -9.25
N VAL A 105 4.63 1.38 -9.84
CA VAL A 105 5.12 1.32 -11.23
C VAL A 105 6.66 1.32 -11.28
N HIS A 106 7.22 1.10 -12.46
CA HIS A 106 8.66 1.12 -12.67
C HIS A 106 9.20 2.55 -12.61
N ARG A 107 10.17 2.81 -11.75
CA ARG A 107 10.68 4.16 -11.43
C ARG A 107 11.12 4.95 -12.68
N SER A 108 11.81 4.29 -13.62
CA SER A 108 12.44 5.01 -14.74
C SER A 108 11.47 5.41 -15.85
N ASN A 109 10.29 4.78 -15.95
CA ASN A 109 9.42 4.94 -17.12
C ASN A 109 7.92 4.96 -16.77
N GLY A 110 7.54 4.82 -15.50
CA GLY A 110 6.16 4.85 -15.04
C GLY A 110 5.28 3.70 -15.54
N ARG A 111 5.85 2.69 -16.21
CA ARG A 111 5.10 1.53 -16.73
C ARG A 111 4.81 0.53 -15.62
N ASN A 112 3.86 -0.37 -15.90
CA ASN A 112 3.53 -1.39 -14.93
C ASN A 112 4.74 -2.28 -14.59
N ILE A 113 5.03 -2.42 -13.29
CA ILE A 113 6.10 -3.28 -12.79
C ILE A 113 5.52 -4.57 -12.22
N TRP A 114 6.31 -5.63 -12.34
CA TRP A 114 6.13 -6.91 -11.70
C TRP A 114 7.50 -7.38 -11.22
N TRP A 115 7.73 -7.40 -9.91
CA TRP A 115 8.99 -7.87 -9.34
C TRP A 115 8.87 -9.34 -8.90
N SER A 116 9.99 -10.05 -8.88
CA SER A 116 10.05 -11.43 -8.40
C SER A 116 10.26 -11.46 -6.88
N PRO A 117 9.44 -12.22 -6.13
CA PRO A 117 9.67 -12.47 -4.71
C PRO A 117 10.97 -13.21 -4.39
N ARG A 118 11.67 -13.77 -5.40
CA ARG A 118 13.01 -14.35 -5.24
C ARG A 118 14.07 -13.29 -4.89
N GLY A 119 13.85 -12.03 -5.26
CA GLY A 119 14.70 -10.91 -4.87
C GLY A 119 14.42 -10.41 -3.45
N ILE A 120 14.92 -9.21 -3.14
CA ILE A 120 14.55 -8.44 -1.96
C ILE A 120 13.56 -7.37 -2.39
N ASN A 121 12.35 -7.41 -1.84
CA ASN A 121 11.29 -6.46 -2.14
C ASN A 121 10.64 -6.03 -0.83
N GLY A 122 10.53 -4.72 -0.61
CA GLY A 122 9.72 -4.23 0.49
C GLY A 122 9.22 -2.81 0.31
N LEU A 123 8.10 -2.56 0.96
CA LEU A 123 7.42 -1.28 1.07
C LEU A 123 7.36 -0.94 2.56
N LYS A 124 7.84 0.26 2.93
CA LYS A 124 7.73 0.78 4.29
C LYS A 124 7.01 2.12 4.28
N VAL A 125 6.04 2.25 5.17
CA VAL A 125 5.11 3.39 5.21
C VAL A 125 4.93 3.84 6.65
N LYS A 126 4.98 5.16 6.86
CA LYS A 126 4.58 5.81 8.11
C LYS A 126 3.24 6.49 7.87
N MET A 127 2.20 5.99 8.52
CA MET A 127 0.80 6.31 8.23
C MET A 127 0.02 6.64 9.50
N THR A 128 -1.01 7.46 9.36
CA THR A 128 -2.12 7.62 10.31
C THR A 128 -3.41 7.25 9.60
N VAL A 129 -4.24 6.41 10.20
CA VAL A 129 -5.63 6.21 9.74
C VAL A 129 -6.51 7.15 10.55
N VAL A 130 -7.01 8.20 9.89
CA VAL A 130 -7.75 9.29 10.52
C VAL A 130 -9.22 8.93 10.67
N LYS A 131 -9.81 8.41 9.59
CA LYS A 131 -11.19 7.91 9.56
C LYS A 131 -11.21 6.52 8.90
N PRO A 132 -11.25 5.43 9.66
CA PRO A 132 -11.45 4.09 9.11
C PRO A 132 -12.91 3.88 8.67
N ASP A 133 -13.10 3.12 7.60
CA ASP A 133 -14.44 2.75 7.12
C ASP A 133 -15.14 1.71 7.99
N ASP A 134 -16.44 1.52 7.72
CA ASP A 134 -17.32 0.58 8.41
C ASP A 134 -17.39 -0.82 7.77
N GLY A 135 -16.44 -1.14 6.88
CA GLY A 135 -16.32 -2.46 6.30
C GLY A 135 -16.07 -3.53 7.36
N THR A 136 -16.42 -4.79 7.06
CA THR A 136 -16.31 -5.93 8.00
C THR A 136 -14.95 -6.04 8.70
N ARG A 137 -13.88 -5.62 8.02
CA ARG A 137 -12.49 -5.61 8.53
C ARG A 137 -11.89 -4.20 8.57
N GLY A 138 -12.62 -3.20 8.08
CA GLY A 138 -12.18 -1.82 7.89
C GLY A 138 -11.44 -1.57 6.58
N THR A 139 -10.72 -0.45 6.54
CA THR A 139 -10.07 0.11 5.36
C THR A 139 -8.83 -0.66 4.96
N VAL A 140 -8.70 -0.99 3.68
CA VAL A 140 -7.46 -1.56 3.15
C VAL A 140 -6.44 -0.44 2.95
N ILE A 141 -5.32 -0.53 3.66
CA ILE A 141 -4.29 0.51 3.71
C ILE A 141 -3.00 0.14 2.95
N GLY A 142 -2.82 -1.14 2.64
CA GLY A 142 -1.67 -1.64 1.89
C GLY A 142 -1.88 -3.05 1.38
N GLN A 143 -1.25 -3.37 0.24
CA GLN A 143 -1.43 -4.65 -0.44
C GLN A 143 -0.14 -5.17 -1.06
N VAL A 144 -0.04 -6.50 -1.14
CA VAL A 144 0.79 -7.20 -2.12
C VAL A 144 -0.13 -7.84 -3.14
N PHE A 145 0.06 -7.53 -4.40
CA PHE A 145 -0.78 -7.98 -5.50
C PHE A 145 0.02 -8.88 -6.44
N ALA A 146 -0.63 -9.92 -6.96
CA ALA A 146 -0.13 -10.82 -8.01
C ALA A 146 -1.17 -10.86 -9.16
N SER A 147 -1.65 -12.05 -9.56
CA SER A 147 -2.81 -12.19 -10.45
C SER A 147 -4.14 -11.67 -9.85
N GLY A 148 -4.13 -11.40 -8.55
CA GLY A 148 -5.17 -10.76 -7.76
C GLY A 148 -4.58 -10.30 -6.43
N PRO A 149 -5.41 -9.86 -5.46
CA PRO A 149 -4.91 -9.55 -4.12
C PRO A 149 -4.33 -10.82 -3.49
N LEU A 150 -3.02 -10.80 -3.23
CA LEU A 150 -2.30 -11.89 -2.55
C LEU A 150 -2.34 -11.64 -1.04
N ALA A 151 -2.09 -10.41 -0.61
CA ALA A 151 -2.25 -9.95 0.76
C ALA A 151 -2.89 -8.56 0.80
N GLU A 152 -3.95 -8.41 1.59
CA GLU A 152 -4.65 -7.14 1.83
C GLU A 152 -4.61 -6.83 3.33
N MET A 153 -4.03 -5.69 3.70
CA MET A 153 -3.95 -5.25 5.09
C MET A 153 -5.09 -4.29 5.41
N TYR A 154 -5.97 -4.72 6.31
CA TYR A 154 -7.15 -3.99 6.76
C TYR A 154 -6.89 -3.33 8.11
N TYR A 155 -7.44 -2.13 8.29
CA TYR A 155 -7.42 -1.35 9.52
C TYR A 155 -8.85 -1.01 9.92
N SER A 156 -9.30 -1.49 11.09
CA SER A 156 -10.69 -1.37 11.55
C SER A 156 -10.98 -0.09 12.34
N GLN A 157 -12.27 0.20 12.55
CA GLN A 157 -12.74 1.28 13.45
C GLN A 157 -12.30 1.11 14.92
N ARG A 158 -11.88 -0.09 15.30
CA ARG A 158 -11.34 -0.38 16.64
C ARG A 158 -9.82 -0.27 16.70
N GLY A 159 -9.15 0.07 15.59
CA GLY A 159 -7.69 0.10 15.52
C GLY A 159 -7.03 -1.26 15.34
N GLU A 160 -7.80 -2.35 15.24
CA GLU A 160 -7.28 -3.67 14.91
C GLU A 160 -6.75 -3.71 13.47
N ILE A 161 -5.58 -4.32 13.29
CA ILE A 161 -4.92 -4.50 12.00
C ILE A 161 -4.82 -5.99 11.71
N VAL A 162 -5.44 -6.40 10.61
CA VAL A 162 -5.43 -7.78 10.11
C VAL A 162 -4.93 -7.82 8.67
N VAL A 163 -4.37 -8.94 8.25
CA VAL A 163 -4.05 -9.20 6.85
C VAL A 163 -4.85 -10.40 6.35
N GLY A 164 -5.62 -10.19 5.28
CA GLY A 164 -6.17 -11.28 4.50
C GLY A 164 -5.14 -11.76 3.48
N VAL A 165 -4.62 -12.98 3.65
CA VAL A 165 -3.59 -13.56 2.78
C VAL A 165 -4.09 -14.85 2.13
N LYS A 166 -3.79 -15.04 0.84
CA LYS A 166 -4.02 -16.30 0.13
C LYS A 166 -2.73 -17.14 0.19
N ALA A 167 -2.83 -18.42 0.51
CA ALA A 167 -1.65 -19.29 0.48
C ALA A 167 -1.25 -19.66 -0.96
N GLY A 168 -2.21 -19.74 -1.90
CA GLY A 168 -1.97 -19.93 -3.33
C GLY A 168 -2.96 -19.23 -4.28
N PRO A 169 -2.73 -19.32 -5.60
CA PRO A 169 -3.63 -18.76 -6.61
C PRO A 169 -5.06 -19.31 -6.49
N GLY A 170 -6.07 -18.43 -6.53
CA GLY A 170 -7.48 -18.84 -6.46
C GLY A 170 -7.99 -19.23 -5.07
N GLU A 171 -7.12 -19.36 -4.07
CA GLU A 171 -7.52 -19.73 -2.72
C GLU A 171 -8.28 -18.61 -1.98
N ARG A 172 -9.01 -19.01 -0.94
CA ARG A 172 -9.67 -18.09 -0.01
C ARG A 172 -8.62 -17.43 0.88
N GLN A 173 -8.89 -16.20 1.29
CA GLN A 173 -8.03 -15.52 2.26
C GLN A 173 -8.16 -16.15 3.65
N THR A 174 -7.01 -16.41 4.27
CA THR A 174 -6.87 -16.59 5.71
C THR A 174 -6.65 -15.23 6.36
N ILE A 175 -7.34 -14.96 7.46
CA ILE A 175 -7.23 -13.69 8.18
C ILE A 175 -6.26 -13.86 9.34
N VAL A 176 -5.19 -13.06 9.34
CA VAL A 176 -4.15 -13.07 10.37
C VAL A 176 -4.18 -11.74 11.11
N GLY A 177 -4.29 -11.78 12.45
CA GLY A 177 -4.13 -10.59 13.28
C GLY A 177 -2.66 -10.19 13.40
N VAL A 178 -2.32 -8.94 13.08
CA VAL A 178 -0.92 -8.51 12.96
C VAL A 178 -0.56 -7.34 13.88
N GLY A 179 -1.56 -6.62 14.40
CA GLY A 179 -1.35 -5.59 15.41
C GLY A 179 -2.61 -4.82 15.75
N HIS A 180 -2.46 -3.87 16.66
CA HIS A 180 -3.47 -2.89 17.02
C HIS A 180 -2.80 -1.53 17.18
N VAL A 181 -3.42 -0.49 16.63
CA VAL A 181 -3.00 0.91 16.77
C VAL A 181 -4.28 1.75 16.88
N ALA A 182 -4.41 2.58 17.91
CA ALA A 182 -5.60 3.42 18.07
C ALA A 182 -5.83 4.36 16.87
N VAL A 183 -7.09 4.63 16.54
CA VAL A 183 -7.48 5.53 15.43
C VAL A 183 -6.86 6.92 15.65
N GLY A 184 -6.40 7.55 14.56
CA GLY A 184 -5.69 8.84 14.61
C GLY A 184 -4.26 8.77 15.14
N THR A 185 -3.76 7.59 15.52
CA THR A 185 -2.37 7.42 15.96
C THR A 185 -1.47 7.07 14.78
N GLN A 186 -0.35 7.77 14.68
CA GLN A 186 0.66 7.49 13.67
C GLN A 186 1.44 6.21 14.00
N PHE A 187 1.63 5.36 13.01
CA PHE A 187 2.41 4.12 13.12
C PHE A 187 3.24 3.88 11.86
N THR A 188 4.15 2.92 11.94
CA THR A 188 4.90 2.44 10.78
C THR A 188 4.49 1.01 10.46
N TYR A 189 4.34 0.70 9.18
CA TYR A 189 4.27 -0.68 8.73
C TYR A 189 5.27 -0.98 7.63
N GLU A 190 5.59 -2.27 7.48
CA GLU A 190 6.39 -2.78 6.38
C GLU A 190 5.71 -4.02 5.78
N LEU A 191 5.60 -4.07 4.46
CA LEU A 191 5.32 -5.28 3.69
C LEU A 191 6.63 -5.70 3.02
N SER A 192 7.10 -6.92 3.30
CA SER A 192 8.34 -7.45 2.75
C SER A 192 8.09 -8.82 2.13
N TYR A 193 8.22 -8.93 0.80
CA TYR A 193 8.12 -10.21 0.09
C TYR A 193 9.44 -10.54 -0.58
N SER A 194 10.30 -11.20 0.19
CA SER A 194 11.70 -11.41 -0.17
C SER A 194 12.09 -12.86 0.05
N ASN A 195 12.94 -13.40 -0.82
CA ASN A 195 13.34 -14.80 -0.80
C ASN A 195 12.13 -15.76 -0.68
N ASN A 196 11.03 -15.44 -1.37
CA ASN A 196 9.75 -16.16 -1.34
C ASN A 196 9.09 -16.25 0.04
N VAL A 197 9.41 -15.34 0.96
CA VAL A 197 8.75 -15.24 2.27
C VAL A 197 8.11 -13.87 2.43
N LEU A 198 6.80 -13.87 2.67
CA LEU A 198 6.04 -12.65 2.95
C LEU A 198 5.99 -12.39 4.45
N PHE A 199 6.36 -11.18 4.83
CA PHE A 199 6.20 -10.64 6.18
C PHE A 199 5.44 -9.32 6.15
N VAL A 200 4.67 -9.11 7.21
CA VAL A 200 4.19 -7.79 7.61
C VAL A 200 4.81 -7.41 8.94
N THR A 201 5.21 -6.15 9.09
CA THR A 201 5.70 -5.62 10.37
C THR A 201 4.86 -4.42 10.75
N ILE A 202 4.30 -4.40 11.96
CA ILE A 202 3.61 -3.23 12.53
C ILE A 202 4.47 -2.67 13.67
N ASN A 203 4.93 -1.43 13.53
CA ASN A 203 5.92 -0.70 14.34
C ASN A 203 7.27 -1.43 14.47
N ARG A 204 7.29 -2.62 15.09
CA ARG A 204 8.45 -3.52 15.21
C ARG A 204 8.04 -5.01 15.30
N LYS A 205 6.75 -5.30 15.47
CA LYS A 205 6.24 -6.67 15.57
C LYS A 205 6.11 -7.25 14.17
N ARG A 206 6.94 -8.25 13.86
CA ARG A 206 6.99 -8.91 12.55
C ARG A 206 6.19 -10.20 12.58
N THR A 207 5.29 -10.36 11.60
CA THR A 207 4.44 -11.53 11.43
C THR A 207 4.69 -12.13 10.05
N ARG A 208 4.96 -13.44 9.99
CA ARG A 208 5.06 -14.18 8.73
C ARG A 208 3.66 -14.48 8.21
N LEU A 209 3.45 -14.32 6.91
CA LEU A 209 2.21 -14.68 6.23
C LEU A 209 2.45 -15.91 5.35
N ASP A 210 1.45 -16.77 5.27
CA ASP A 210 1.55 -17.99 4.46
C ASP A 210 1.31 -17.69 2.98
N THR A 211 2.26 -18.10 2.15
CA THR A 211 2.22 -18.00 0.69
C THR A 211 2.75 -19.28 0.06
N SER A 212 2.66 -20.43 0.75
CA SER A 212 3.33 -21.67 0.37
C SER A 212 2.84 -22.28 -0.94
N GLY A 213 1.60 -22.00 -1.34
CA GLY A 213 0.99 -22.44 -2.59
C GLY A 213 1.42 -21.60 -3.81
N TYR A 214 2.23 -20.56 -3.63
CA TYR A 214 2.76 -19.76 -4.71
C TYR A 214 4.22 -20.11 -5.04
N ASP A 215 4.53 -20.30 -6.32
CA ASP A 215 5.91 -20.36 -6.81
C ASP A 215 6.41 -18.97 -7.25
N SER A 216 6.74 -18.13 -6.27
CA SER A 216 7.41 -16.84 -6.51
C SER A 216 6.67 -15.91 -7.51
N PRO A 217 5.39 -15.59 -7.27
CA PRO A 217 4.51 -15.00 -8.26
C PRO A 217 4.96 -13.57 -8.55
N PRO A 218 5.03 -13.14 -9.83
CA PRO A 218 5.31 -11.75 -10.16
C PRO A 218 4.33 -10.84 -9.41
N SER A 219 4.86 -9.87 -8.68
CA SER A 219 4.08 -9.11 -7.70
C SER A 219 4.33 -7.60 -7.79
N TYR A 220 3.43 -6.81 -7.21
CA TYR A 220 3.60 -5.37 -7.01
C TYR A 220 2.92 -4.90 -5.72
N PHE A 221 3.36 -3.76 -5.18
CA PHE A 221 2.74 -3.16 -4.01
C PHE A 221 1.60 -2.21 -4.37
N LYS A 222 0.63 -2.09 -3.45
CA LYS A 222 -0.32 -0.97 -3.40
C LYS A 222 -0.36 -0.38 -2.00
N VAL A 223 -0.67 0.91 -1.89
CA VAL A 223 -0.78 1.65 -0.63
C VAL A 223 -1.68 2.85 -0.80
N GLY A 224 -2.47 3.17 0.21
CA GLY A 224 -3.33 4.33 0.21
C GLY A 224 -4.63 4.03 0.93
N ASN A 225 -5.74 4.42 0.33
CA ASN A 225 -7.06 4.24 0.88
C ASN A 225 -7.95 3.45 -0.08
N TYR A 226 -8.23 2.19 0.27
CA TYR A 226 -9.19 1.35 -0.43
C TYR A 226 -10.37 1.03 0.49
N ASN A 227 -11.43 1.82 0.36
CA ASN A 227 -12.57 1.88 1.26
C ASN A 227 -13.49 0.67 1.09
N GLN A 228 -13.63 -0.15 2.14
CA GLN A 228 -14.44 -1.37 2.19
C GLN A 228 -15.86 -1.13 2.76
N ALA A 229 -16.27 0.13 2.89
CA ALA A 229 -17.51 0.53 3.53
C ALA A 229 -18.73 -0.17 2.92
N ARG A 230 -19.69 -0.45 3.80
CA ARG A 230 -21.06 -0.83 3.40
C ARG A 230 -21.95 0.40 3.29
N SER A 231 -21.68 1.43 4.09
CA SER A 231 -22.36 2.74 4.03
C SER A 231 -21.74 3.67 2.99
N GLY A 232 -22.32 4.86 2.82
CA GLY A 232 -21.76 5.92 1.97
C GLY A 232 -20.62 6.72 2.62
N GLU A 233 -20.25 6.40 3.87
CA GLU A 233 -19.22 7.13 4.60
C GLU A 233 -17.84 7.00 3.94
N ASP A 234 -17.16 8.13 3.83
CA ASP A 234 -15.77 8.16 3.38
C ASP A 234 -14.82 7.65 4.47
N SER A 235 -13.60 7.34 4.04
CA SER A 235 -12.47 7.06 4.91
C SER A 235 -11.30 7.95 4.56
N GLU A 236 -10.36 8.09 5.47
CA GLU A 236 -9.22 9.00 5.35
C GLU A 236 -7.95 8.43 5.98
N VAL A 237 -6.86 8.47 5.22
CA VAL A 237 -5.51 8.12 5.70
C VAL A 237 -4.52 9.20 5.33
N HIS A 238 -3.53 9.40 6.20
CA HIS A 238 -2.43 10.33 5.98
C HIS A 238 -1.11 9.56 5.95
N ILE A 239 -0.28 9.82 4.94
CA ILE A 239 1.05 9.23 4.80
C ILE A 239 2.09 10.31 5.10
N ALA A 240 2.92 10.05 6.11
CA ALA A 240 4.02 10.92 6.51
C ALA A 240 5.37 10.50 5.94
N ALA A 241 5.52 9.23 5.54
CA ALA A 241 6.68 8.76 4.80
C ALA A 241 6.35 7.48 4.04
N ILE A 242 6.95 7.30 2.87
CA ILE A 242 6.82 6.10 2.04
C ILE A 242 8.16 5.79 1.37
N SER A 243 8.54 4.52 1.34
CA SER A 243 9.77 4.07 0.70
C SER A 243 9.61 2.67 0.13
N VAL A 244 10.28 2.42 -0.98
CA VAL A 244 10.31 1.12 -1.66
C VAL A 244 11.77 0.69 -1.79
N LEU A 245 12.01 -0.59 -1.55
CA LEU A 245 13.30 -1.23 -1.79
C LEU A 245 13.13 -2.39 -2.75
N HIS A 246 13.95 -2.41 -3.80
CA HIS A 246 14.15 -3.59 -4.66
C HIS A 246 15.63 -3.92 -4.79
N LYS A 247 15.97 -5.20 -4.64
CA LYS A 247 17.25 -5.77 -5.08
C LYS A 247 16.97 -7.08 -5.82
N PRO A 248 17.37 -7.22 -7.09
CA PRO A 248 17.27 -8.49 -7.79
C PRO A 248 17.99 -9.62 -7.04
N SER A 249 17.55 -10.85 -7.19
CA SER A 249 18.29 -12.01 -6.68
C SER A 249 19.64 -12.11 -7.40
N HIS A 250 20.74 -12.26 -6.66
CA HIS A 250 22.04 -12.58 -7.25
C HIS A 250 21.93 -13.94 -7.97
N GLY A 251 21.82 -13.90 -9.30
CA GLY A 251 21.59 -15.09 -10.13
C GLY A 251 20.99 -14.81 -11.50
N ALA A 252 20.33 -13.66 -11.70
CA ALA A 252 19.88 -13.25 -13.04
C ALA A 252 21.02 -12.53 -13.80
N ARG A 253 22.02 -13.30 -14.26
CA ARG A 253 22.74 -12.96 -15.49
C ARG A 253 22.06 -13.74 -16.61
N GLY A 254 21.54 -13.02 -17.60
CA GLY A 254 20.83 -13.57 -18.76
C GLY A 254 19.83 -12.55 -19.26
#